data_AF-A0A432WNB0-F1
#
_entry.id   AF-A0A432WNB0-F1
#
_cell.length_a   1.000
_cell.length_b   1.000
_cell.length_c   1.000
_cell.angle_alpha   90.00
_cell.angle_beta   90.00
_cell.angle_gamma   90.00
#
_symmetry.space_group_name_H-M   'P 1'
#
loop_
_entity.id
_entity.type
_entity.pdbx_description
1 polymer ?
#
loop_
_entity_poly.entity_id
_entity_poly.type
_entity_poly.pdbx_seq_one_letter_code
_entity_poly.pdbx_strand_id
1 'polypeptide(L)'
;MFDNRLQPLVFKVTHPIAEFLHNKGVRADQVTIGGFFLGLLACVAVTFGAFYWALFFLALNRLSDGVDGELARLTEPTDQGAFLDIVLDFLFYNAFAFAFILFDPSLNGVAGAVLMLSFMGTGASFLAFAALAAKRNLKNPKYPNKSLYYASGLTEGFETIFIFVLFCIFPQFFPVLALAFATLCFITTFTRVIGGYHSLR
;
A
#
# COMPACT_ATOMS: atom_id res chain seq x y z
N MET A 1 8.86 7.64 4.80
CA MET A 1 9.72 8.83 5.07
C MET A 1 9.64 9.87 3.94
N PHE A 2 9.42 9.44 2.70
CA PHE A 2 9.16 10.33 1.55
C PHE A 2 7.68 10.71 1.39
N ASP A 3 6.75 9.90 1.91
CA ASP A 3 5.29 10.15 1.81
C ASP A 3 4.89 11.54 2.30
N ASN A 4 5.37 11.98 3.47
CA ASN A 4 5.04 13.31 4.01
C ASN A 4 5.57 14.47 3.13
N ARG A 5 6.62 14.25 2.33
CA ARG A 5 7.17 15.27 1.41
C ARG A 5 6.46 15.29 0.06
N LEU A 6 5.91 14.14 -0.36
CA LEU A 6 5.17 13.99 -1.62
C LEU A 6 3.68 14.31 -1.47
N GLN A 7 3.15 14.31 -0.24
CA GLN A 7 1.75 14.59 0.05
C GLN A 7 1.21 15.88 -0.61
N PRO A 8 1.94 17.03 -0.64
CA PRO A 8 1.47 18.22 -1.34
C PRO A 8 1.36 18.06 -2.86
N LEU A 9 2.22 17.22 -3.46
CA LEU A 9 2.19 16.93 -4.89
C LEU A 9 1.03 15.97 -5.22
N VAL A 10 0.86 14.91 -4.44
CA VAL A 10 -0.26 13.98 -4.57
C VAL A 10 -1.58 14.74 -4.47
N PHE A 11 -1.72 15.60 -3.45
CA PHE A 11 -2.90 16.45 -3.27
C PHE A 11 -3.20 17.31 -4.50
N LYS A 12 -2.20 17.98 -5.08
CA LYS A 12 -2.40 18.80 -6.29
C LYS A 12 -2.97 18.02 -7.48
N VAL A 13 -2.62 16.74 -7.59
CA VAL A 13 -3.09 15.87 -8.67
C VAL A 13 -4.47 15.27 -8.35
N THR A 14 -4.67 14.80 -7.12
CA THR A 14 -5.87 14.05 -6.75
C THR A 14 -7.05 14.94 -6.38
N HIS A 15 -6.80 16.11 -5.80
CA HIS A 15 -7.86 17.01 -5.30
C HIS A 15 -8.83 17.50 -6.39
N PRO A 16 -8.40 17.98 -7.57
CA PRO A 16 -9.34 18.39 -8.62
C PRO A 16 -10.21 17.23 -9.13
N ILE A 17 -9.65 16.01 -9.17
CA ILE A 17 -10.36 14.80 -9.57
C ILE A 17 -11.39 14.43 -8.49
N ALA A 18 -10.99 14.48 -7.22
CA ALA A 18 -11.86 14.20 -6.09
C ALA A 18 -13.02 15.20 -6.00
N GLU A 19 -12.78 16.51 -6.18
CA GLU A 19 -13.83 17.53 -6.25
C GLU A 19 -14.82 17.27 -7.40
N PHE A 20 -14.30 16.95 -8.59
CA PHE A 20 -15.15 16.61 -9.73
C PHE A 20 -16.04 15.40 -9.45
N LEU A 21 -15.48 14.33 -8.88
CA LEU A 21 -16.22 13.12 -8.53
C LEU A 21 -17.21 13.36 -7.39
N HIS A 22 -16.85 14.17 -6.40
CA HIS A 22 -17.73 14.58 -5.30
C HIS A 22 -18.97 15.31 -5.84
N ASN A 23 -18.78 16.26 -6.76
CA ASN A 23 -19.87 16.98 -7.44
C ASN A 23 -20.78 16.06 -8.29
N LYS A 24 -20.30 14.87 -8.65
CA LYS A 24 -21.07 13.82 -9.35
C LYS A 24 -21.75 12.82 -8.40
N GLY A 25 -21.59 12.98 -7.09
CA GLY A 25 -22.17 12.08 -6.08
C GLY A 25 -21.48 10.72 -6.00
N VAL A 26 -20.25 10.60 -6.51
CA VAL A 26 -19.46 9.36 -6.40
C VAL A 26 -18.96 9.22 -4.96
N ARG A 27 -19.02 7.99 -4.43
CA ARG A 27 -18.56 7.68 -3.07
C ARG A 27 -17.13 7.15 -3.08
N ALA A 28 -16.39 7.39 -1.99
CA ALA A 28 -14.99 6.96 -1.86
C ALA A 28 -14.82 5.43 -2.04
N ASP A 29 -15.70 4.63 -1.45
CA ASP A 29 -15.67 3.16 -1.56
C ASP A 29 -15.84 2.65 -3.00
N GLN A 30 -16.59 3.36 -3.84
CA GLN A 30 -16.70 3.03 -5.27
C GLN A 30 -15.37 3.23 -5.99
N VAL A 31 -14.65 4.29 -5.65
CA VAL A 31 -13.31 4.58 -6.21
C VAL A 31 -12.30 3.55 -5.72
N THR A 32 -12.33 3.18 -4.43
CA THR A 32 -11.49 2.13 -3.84
C THR A 32 -11.69 0.78 -4.54
N ILE A 33 -12.94 0.35 -4.74
CA ILE A 33 -13.27 -0.91 -5.44
C ILE A 33 -12.82 -0.85 -6.91
N GLY A 34 -13.12 0.24 -7.61
CA GLY A 34 -12.71 0.44 -9.01
C GLY A 34 -11.20 0.43 -9.17
N GLY A 35 -10.49 1.12 -8.27
CA GLY A 35 -9.04 1.12 -8.18
C GLY A 35 -8.49 -0.29 -7.96
N PHE A 36 -9.06 -1.06 -7.05
CA PHE A 36 -8.64 -2.45 -6.81
C PHE A 36 -8.76 -3.32 -8.07
N PHE A 37 -9.84 -3.20 -8.85
CA PHE A 37 -9.96 -3.91 -10.13
C PHE A 37 -8.90 -3.50 -11.15
N LEU A 38 -8.53 -2.21 -11.22
CA LEU A 38 -7.39 -1.76 -12.02
C LEU A 38 -6.09 -2.42 -11.53
N GLY A 39 -5.91 -2.55 -10.21
CA GLY A 39 -4.80 -3.29 -9.62
C GLY A 39 -4.76 -4.75 -10.06
N LEU A 40 -5.89 -5.44 -10.07
CA LEU A 40 -5.98 -6.81 -10.58
C LEU A 40 -5.65 -6.91 -12.07
N LEU A 41 -6.07 -5.94 -12.89
CA LEU A 41 -5.65 -5.87 -14.30
C LEU A 41 -4.14 -5.69 -14.44
N ALA A 42 -3.51 -4.92 -13.54
CA ALA A 42 -2.05 -4.82 -13.49
C ALA A 42 -1.40 -6.18 -13.20
N CYS A 43 -1.92 -6.93 -12.22
CA CYS A 43 -1.45 -8.28 -11.91
C CYS A 43 -1.60 -9.24 -13.11
N VAL A 44 -2.74 -9.22 -13.78
CA VAL A 44 -2.97 -10.03 -15.00
C VAL A 44 -1.94 -9.65 -16.07
N ALA A 45 -1.71 -8.35 -16.30
CA ALA A 45 -0.71 -7.89 -17.26
C ALA A 45 0.70 -8.37 -16.90
N VAL A 46 1.10 -8.34 -15.62
CA VAL A 46 2.39 -8.90 -15.16
C VAL A 46 2.48 -10.39 -15.48
N THR A 47 1.45 -11.18 -15.16
CA THR A 47 1.46 -12.64 -15.40
C THR A 47 1.69 -12.99 -16.87
N PHE A 48 1.21 -12.17 -17.81
CA PHE A 48 1.43 -12.36 -19.25
C PHE A 48 2.67 -11.62 -19.80
N GLY A 49 3.50 -11.02 -18.94
CA GLY A 49 4.70 -10.28 -19.36
C GLY A 49 4.42 -8.93 -20.03
N ALA A 50 3.20 -8.43 -19.96
CA ALA A 50 2.77 -7.16 -20.53
C ALA A 50 3.12 -5.98 -19.59
N PHE A 51 4.41 -5.79 -19.29
CA PHE A 51 4.86 -4.88 -18.23
C PHE A 51 4.50 -3.41 -18.42
N TYR A 52 4.42 -2.92 -19.66
CA TYR A 52 3.95 -1.54 -19.92
C TYR A 52 2.48 -1.34 -19.55
N TRP A 53 1.64 -2.35 -19.82
CA TRP A 53 0.24 -2.34 -19.39
C TRP A 53 0.12 -2.50 -17.88
N ALA A 54 0.99 -3.32 -17.27
CA ALA A 54 1.07 -3.43 -15.81
C ALA A 54 1.38 -2.08 -15.17
N LEU A 55 2.37 -1.33 -15.69
CA LEU A 55 2.70 0.02 -15.21
C LEU A 55 1.53 1.00 -15.37
N PHE A 56 0.85 0.96 -16.52
CA PHE A 56 -0.31 1.81 -16.77
C PHE A 56 -1.43 1.54 -15.74
N PHE A 57 -1.81 0.29 -15.54
CA PHE A 57 -2.85 -0.08 -14.58
C PHE A 57 -2.42 0.13 -13.12
N LEU A 58 -1.14 -0.10 -12.79
CA LEU A 58 -0.57 0.23 -11.48
C LEU A 58 -0.69 1.73 -11.21
N ALA A 59 -0.36 2.59 -12.18
CA ALA A 59 -0.47 4.04 -12.05
C ALA A 59 -1.93 4.48 -11.84
N LEU A 60 -2.89 3.90 -12.59
CA LEU A 60 -4.31 4.17 -12.39
C LEU A 60 -4.81 3.70 -11.03
N ASN A 61 -4.41 2.51 -10.58
CA ASN A 61 -4.74 1.98 -9.26
C ASN A 61 -4.22 2.91 -8.14
N ARG A 62 -2.99 3.42 -8.24
CA ARG A 62 -2.42 4.36 -7.27
C ARG A 62 -3.02 5.77 -7.35
N LEU A 63 -3.48 6.17 -8.53
CA LEU A 63 -4.26 7.40 -8.66
C LEU A 63 -5.62 7.26 -7.95
N SER A 64 -6.32 6.14 -8.13
CA SER A 64 -7.60 5.86 -7.45
C SER A 64 -7.45 5.89 -5.93
N ASP A 65 -6.42 5.27 -5.38
CA ASP A 65 -6.04 5.28 -3.95
C ASP A 65 -5.75 6.71 -3.42
N GLY A 66 -5.10 7.54 -4.23
CA GLY A 66 -4.92 8.96 -3.87
C GLY A 66 -6.22 9.77 -3.91
N VAL A 67 -7.15 9.40 -4.79
CA VAL A 67 -8.44 10.09 -5.01
C VAL A 67 -9.48 9.66 -3.98
N ASP A 68 -9.58 8.39 -3.60
CA ASP A 68 -10.57 7.92 -2.64
C ASP A 68 -10.33 8.50 -1.24
N GLY A 69 -9.07 8.62 -0.80
CA GLY A 69 -8.70 9.21 0.46
C GLY A 69 -8.98 10.72 0.50
N GLU A 70 -8.86 11.40 -0.65
CA GLU A 70 -9.24 12.81 -0.77
C GLU A 70 -10.77 12.99 -0.83
N LEU A 71 -11.47 12.11 -1.54
CA LEU A 71 -12.92 12.09 -1.59
C LEU A 71 -13.52 11.84 -0.21
N ALA A 72 -12.93 10.93 0.57
CA ALA A 72 -13.30 10.68 1.96
C ALA A 72 -13.10 11.92 2.87
N ARG A 73 -12.05 12.73 2.63
CA ARG A 73 -11.78 13.99 3.35
C ARG A 73 -12.72 15.13 2.96
N LEU A 74 -13.17 15.18 1.71
CA LEU A 74 -14.19 16.12 1.24
C LEU A 74 -15.58 15.78 1.81
N THR A 75 -15.81 14.50 2.11
CA THR A 75 -17.01 14.01 2.80
C THR A 75 -16.73 13.75 4.28
N GLU A 76 -17.52 12.88 4.91
CA GLU A 76 -17.25 12.34 6.24
C GLU A 76 -16.48 11.01 6.11
N PRO A 77 -15.26 10.90 6.67
CA PRO A 77 -14.54 9.63 6.73
C PRO A 77 -15.34 8.59 7.52
N THR A 78 -15.38 7.35 7.03
CA THR A 78 -16.11 6.25 7.69
C THR A 78 -15.19 5.09 8.03
N ASP A 79 -15.48 4.40 9.14
CA ASP A 79 -14.75 3.20 9.54
C ASP A 79 -14.84 2.08 8.48
N GLN A 80 -15.99 1.97 7.80
CA GLN A 80 -16.20 0.99 6.73
C GLN A 80 -15.30 1.27 5.52
N GLY A 81 -15.17 2.54 5.12
CA GLY A 81 -14.29 2.95 4.04
C GLY A 81 -12.82 2.70 4.40
N ALA A 82 -12.40 3.09 5.62
CA ALA A 82 -11.04 2.85 6.09
C ALA A 82 -10.70 1.34 6.17
N PHE A 83 -11.63 0.51 6.62
CA PHE A 83 -11.46 -0.94 6.60
C PHE A 83 -11.28 -1.48 5.17
N LEU A 84 -12.13 -1.04 4.24
CA LEU A 84 -12.08 -1.50 2.85
C LEU A 84 -10.76 -1.11 2.18
N ASP A 85 -10.34 0.14 2.32
CA ASP A 85 -9.08 0.69 1.82
C ASP A 85 -7.90 -0.16 2.28
N ILE A 86 -7.75 -0.31 3.61
CA ILE A 86 -6.69 -1.12 4.22
C ILE A 86 -6.68 -2.55 3.66
N VAL A 87 -7.83 -3.23 3.62
CA VAL A 87 -7.90 -4.63 3.19
C VAL A 87 -7.53 -4.78 1.71
N LEU A 88 -8.07 -3.93 0.83
CA LEU A 88 -7.82 -4.03 -0.60
C LEU A 88 -6.36 -3.67 -0.95
N ASP A 89 -5.74 -2.76 -0.21
CA ASP A 89 -4.33 -2.42 -0.42
C ASP A 89 -3.40 -3.58 -0.04
N PHE A 90 -3.61 -4.21 1.12
CA PHE A 90 -2.84 -5.40 1.51
C PHE A 90 -3.01 -6.57 0.53
N LEU A 91 -4.24 -6.77 0.04
CA LEU A 91 -4.52 -7.79 -0.98
C LEU A 91 -3.80 -7.46 -2.29
N PHE A 92 -3.86 -6.21 -2.75
CA PHE A 92 -3.21 -5.78 -3.98
C PHE A 92 -1.68 -5.95 -3.90
N TYR A 93 -1.04 -5.51 -2.82
CA TYR A 93 0.43 -5.61 -2.70
C TYR A 93 0.91 -7.07 -2.77
N ASN A 94 0.20 -7.99 -2.11
CA ASN A 94 0.51 -9.42 -2.18
C ASN A 94 0.17 -10.01 -3.55
N ALA A 95 -0.97 -9.64 -4.15
CA ALA A 95 -1.35 -10.11 -5.48
C ALA A 95 -0.35 -9.68 -6.56
N PHE A 96 0.19 -8.47 -6.46
CA PHE A 96 1.17 -7.96 -7.40
C PHE A 96 2.50 -8.72 -7.32
N ALA A 97 3.00 -8.97 -6.10
CA ALA A 97 4.17 -9.82 -5.89
C ALA A 97 3.93 -11.26 -6.40
N PHE A 98 2.74 -11.81 -6.14
CA PHE A 98 2.34 -13.13 -6.62
C PHE A 98 2.27 -13.19 -8.15
N ALA A 99 1.83 -12.14 -8.84
CA ALA A 99 1.79 -12.10 -10.30
C ALA A 99 3.18 -12.24 -10.93
N PHE A 100 4.23 -11.69 -10.31
CA PHE A 100 5.61 -11.90 -10.75
C PHE A 100 6.10 -13.33 -10.53
N ILE A 101 5.63 -14.01 -9.48
CA ILE A 101 5.87 -15.45 -9.31
C ILE A 101 5.20 -16.23 -10.44
N LEU A 102 3.97 -15.90 -10.81
CA LEU A 102 3.27 -16.57 -11.92
C LEU A 102 3.93 -16.32 -13.27
N PHE A 103 4.49 -15.14 -13.49
CA PHE A 103 5.19 -14.79 -14.73
C PHE A 103 6.41 -15.70 -15.00
N ASP A 104 7.25 -15.94 -13.98
CA ASP A 104 8.37 -16.89 -14.06
C ASP A 104 8.58 -17.60 -12.71
N PRO A 105 7.87 -18.73 -12.48
CA PRO A 105 7.95 -19.42 -11.19
C PRO A 105 9.35 -19.94 -10.87
N SER A 106 10.12 -20.29 -11.90
CA SER A 106 11.45 -20.87 -11.75
C SER A 106 12.47 -19.84 -11.25
N LEU A 107 12.41 -18.62 -11.79
CA LEU A 107 13.31 -17.53 -11.43
C LEU A 107 12.82 -16.78 -10.18
N ASN A 108 11.52 -16.51 -10.10
CA ASN A 108 10.94 -15.58 -9.13
C ASN A 108 10.37 -16.26 -7.88
N GLY A 109 10.13 -17.57 -7.90
CA GLY A 109 9.35 -18.27 -6.87
C GLY A 109 9.81 -18.03 -5.44
N VAL A 110 11.10 -18.27 -5.16
CA VAL A 110 11.65 -18.10 -3.80
C VAL A 110 11.65 -16.64 -3.37
N ALA A 111 12.17 -15.75 -4.22
CA ALA A 111 12.28 -14.33 -3.88
C ALA A 111 10.91 -13.66 -3.71
N GLY A 112 9.94 -14.00 -4.56
CA GLY A 112 8.57 -13.53 -4.45
C GLY A 112 7.87 -14.05 -3.19
N ALA A 113 8.08 -15.32 -2.83
CA ALA A 113 7.54 -15.87 -1.58
C ALA A 113 8.12 -15.18 -0.33
N VAL A 114 9.43 -14.89 -0.33
CA VAL A 114 10.09 -14.13 0.74
C VAL A 114 9.54 -12.71 0.82
N LEU A 115 9.30 -12.06 -0.32
CA LEU A 115 8.69 -10.73 -0.37
C LEU A 115 7.27 -10.74 0.22
N MET A 116 6.41 -11.68 -0.19
CA MET A 116 5.06 -11.83 0.38
C MET A 116 5.09 -12.10 1.90
N LEU A 117 6.01 -12.93 2.37
CA LEU A 117 6.23 -13.17 3.80
C LEU A 117 6.59 -11.87 4.53
N SER A 118 7.45 -11.04 3.94
CA SER A 118 7.83 -9.75 4.51
C SER A 118 6.66 -8.76 4.56
N PHE A 119 5.77 -8.77 3.56
CA PHE A 119 4.54 -7.97 3.57
C PHE A 119 3.61 -8.41 4.69
N MET A 120 3.44 -9.71 4.90
CA MET A 120 2.67 -10.23 6.03
C MET A 120 3.26 -9.77 7.37
N GLY A 121 4.59 -9.76 7.52
CA GLY A 121 5.25 -9.21 8.70
C GLY A 121 4.94 -7.73 8.94
N THR A 122 5.05 -6.90 7.89
CA THR A 122 4.78 -5.47 8.00
C THR A 122 3.30 -5.17 8.27
N GLY A 123 2.38 -5.93 7.66
CA GLY A 123 0.94 -5.77 7.83
C GLY A 123 0.45 -6.26 9.18
N ALA A 124 0.86 -7.45 9.61
CA ALA A 124 0.49 -8.01 10.90
C ALA A 124 0.97 -7.14 12.06
N SER A 125 2.24 -6.71 12.03
CA SER A 125 2.79 -5.83 13.07
C SER A 125 2.06 -4.48 13.15
N PHE A 126 1.68 -3.92 12.01
CA PHE A 126 0.91 -2.67 11.93
C PHE A 126 -0.51 -2.84 12.48
N LEU A 127 -1.28 -3.80 11.94
CA LEU A 127 -2.68 -4.00 12.30
C LEU A 127 -2.85 -4.45 13.76
N ALA A 128 -2.00 -5.36 14.24
CA ALA A 128 -2.05 -5.82 15.63
C ALA A 128 -1.77 -4.68 16.61
N PHE A 129 -0.78 -3.83 16.31
CA PHE A 129 -0.49 -2.66 17.13
C PHE A 129 -1.63 -1.64 17.09
N ALA A 130 -2.16 -1.32 15.91
CA ALA A 130 -3.27 -0.38 15.76
C ALA A 130 -4.51 -0.82 16.56
N ALA A 131 -4.89 -2.10 16.48
CA ALA A 131 -6.03 -2.64 17.22
C ALA A 131 -5.85 -2.56 18.75
N LEU A 132 -4.66 -2.91 19.26
CA LEU A 132 -4.37 -2.84 20.70
C LEU A 132 -4.24 -1.40 21.20
N ALA A 133 -3.64 -0.51 20.41
CA ALA A 133 -3.51 0.90 20.73
C ALA A 133 -4.88 1.59 20.79
N ALA A 134 -5.77 1.31 19.83
CA ALA A 134 -7.15 1.79 19.84
C ALA A 134 -7.91 1.29 21.07
N LYS A 135 -7.80 -0.01 21.40
CA LYS A 135 -8.42 -0.60 22.60
C LYS A 135 -7.97 0.05 23.90
N ARG A 136 -6.71 0.50 23.98
CA ARG A 136 -6.13 1.15 25.16
C ARG A 136 -6.28 2.67 25.18
N ASN A 137 -6.92 3.28 24.17
CA ASN A 137 -7.07 4.74 24.04
C ASN A 137 -5.74 5.50 24.24
N LEU A 138 -4.62 4.95 23.75
CA LEU A 138 -3.29 5.51 23.98
C LEU A 138 -3.15 6.89 23.33
N LYS A 139 -3.48 8.01 23.97
CA LYS A 139 -3.39 9.34 23.32
C LYS A 139 -1.98 9.63 22.78
N ASN A 140 -1.88 9.96 21.49
CA ASN A 140 -0.62 10.30 20.83
C ASN A 140 -0.18 11.74 21.20
N PRO A 141 0.90 11.97 21.97
CA PRO A 141 1.26 13.32 22.45
C PRO A 141 1.86 14.23 21.38
N LYS A 142 2.17 13.72 20.17
CA LYS A 142 2.99 14.45 19.19
C LYS A 142 2.28 14.90 17.90
N TYR A 143 1.16 14.29 17.48
CA TYR A 143 0.47 14.68 16.24
C TYR A 143 -1.04 14.36 16.29
N PRO A 144 -1.92 15.36 16.49
CA PRO A 144 -3.36 15.15 16.73
C PRO A 144 -4.20 14.75 15.50
N ASN A 145 -3.67 14.80 14.27
CA ASN A 145 -4.47 14.70 13.03
C ASN A 145 -4.13 13.50 12.11
N LYS A 146 -3.47 12.43 12.58
CA LYS A 146 -3.33 11.17 11.81
C LYS A 146 -3.83 9.99 12.64
N SER A 147 -4.90 9.35 12.18
CA SER A 147 -5.66 8.28 12.83
C SER A 147 -4.96 6.91 12.90
N LEU A 148 -3.69 6.81 12.50
CA LEU A 148 -2.94 5.55 12.53
C LEU A 148 -1.68 5.73 13.40
N TYR A 149 -1.71 5.06 14.54
CA TYR A 149 -0.64 5.04 15.53
C TYR A 149 0.71 4.75 14.89
N TYR A 150 1.65 5.66 15.13
CA TYR A 150 2.94 5.78 14.47
C TYR A 150 3.73 4.47 14.51
N ALA A 151 3.67 3.74 13.41
CA ALA A 151 4.57 2.67 13.07
C ALA A 151 5.27 3.07 11.77
N SER A 152 5.90 4.24 11.73
CA SER A 152 6.69 4.69 10.58
C SER A 152 7.77 3.65 10.30
N GLY A 153 7.71 3.04 9.12
CA GLY A 153 8.66 2.04 8.65
C GLY A 153 9.67 2.65 7.69
N LEU A 154 10.72 1.90 7.38
CA LEU A 154 11.60 2.24 6.25
C LEU A 154 10.88 2.02 4.90
N THR A 155 9.85 1.17 4.90
CA THR A 155 9.01 0.84 3.74
C THR A 155 7.57 1.29 4.01
N GLU A 156 7.15 2.39 3.38
CA GLU A 156 5.77 2.89 3.39
C GLU A 156 5.14 2.74 1.99
N GLY A 157 4.06 3.48 1.70
CA GLY A 157 3.29 3.33 0.46
C GLY A 157 4.12 3.71 -0.77
N PHE A 158 4.79 4.87 -0.74
CA PHE A 158 5.63 5.31 -1.85
C PHE A 158 6.78 4.35 -2.16
N GLU A 159 7.54 3.90 -1.15
CA GLU A 159 8.67 2.99 -1.39
C GLU A 159 8.20 1.64 -1.99
N THR A 160 7.00 1.18 -1.61
CA THR A 160 6.37 -0.02 -2.17
C THR A 160 5.96 0.18 -3.64
N ILE A 161 5.34 1.31 -3.97
CA ILE A 161 4.97 1.64 -5.35
C ILE A 161 6.22 1.76 -6.23
N PHE A 162 7.25 2.43 -5.70
CA PHE A 162 8.51 2.62 -6.42
C PHE A 162 9.17 1.27 -6.77
N ILE A 163 9.22 0.33 -5.82
CA ILE A 163 9.79 -1.00 -6.12
C ILE A 163 8.91 -1.78 -7.11
N PHE A 164 7.58 -1.64 -7.06
CA PHE A 164 6.68 -2.26 -8.04
C PHE A 164 6.92 -1.74 -9.45
N VAL A 165 7.13 -0.42 -9.59
CA VAL A 165 7.53 0.17 -10.88
C VAL A 165 8.86 -0.41 -11.36
N LEU A 166 9.85 -0.55 -10.46
CA LEU A 166 11.14 -1.16 -10.81
C LEU A 166 11.00 -2.63 -11.24
N PHE A 167 10.12 -3.40 -10.60
CA PHE A 167 9.85 -4.78 -11.01
C PHE A 167 9.33 -4.84 -12.46
N CYS A 168 8.47 -3.91 -12.87
CA CYS A 168 7.96 -3.87 -14.24
C CYS A 168 8.99 -3.36 -15.25
N ILE A 169 9.85 -2.40 -14.88
CA ILE A 169 10.89 -1.87 -15.79
C ILE A 169 12.04 -2.88 -15.95
N PHE A 170 12.37 -3.62 -14.90
CA PHE A 170 13.51 -4.54 -14.82
C PHE A 170 13.08 -5.95 -14.35
N PRO A 171 12.17 -6.64 -15.07
CA PRO A 171 11.60 -7.91 -14.62
C PRO A 171 12.65 -9.02 -14.43
N GLN A 172 13.74 -8.99 -15.20
CA GLN A 172 14.86 -9.93 -15.07
C GLN A 172 15.64 -9.80 -13.75
N PHE A 173 15.56 -8.64 -13.10
CA PHE A 173 16.20 -8.39 -11.81
C PHE A 173 15.22 -8.55 -10.63
N PHE A 174 13.99 -9.01 -10.88
CA PHE A 174 12.96 -9.18 -9.86
C PHE A 174 13.48 -9.91 -8.62
N PRO A 175 14.19 -11.06 -8.69
CA PRO A 175 14.60 -11.77 -7.49
C PRO A 175 15.51 -10.95 -6.58
N VAL A 176 16.47 -10.22 -7.16
CA VAL A 176 17.42 -9.38 -6.42
C VAL A 176 16.69 -8.20 -5.79
N LEU A 177 15.85 -7.51 -6.56
CA LEU A 177 15.07 -6.37 -6.09
C LEU A 177 14.07 -6.77 -4.99
N ALA A 178 13.40 -7.91 -5.14
CA ALA A 178 12.45 -8.46 -4.19
C ALA A 178 13.11 -8.82 -2.86
N LEU A 179 14.28 -9.48 -2.89
CA LEU A 179 15.03 -9.82 -1.67
C LEU A 179 15.59 -8.57 -0.96
N ALA A 180 16.06 -7.59 -1.74
CA ALA A 180 16.53 -6.32 -1.18
C ALA A 180 15.38 -5.58 -0.47
N PHE A 181 14.22 -5.48 -1.11
CA PHE A 181 13.05 -4.83 -0.51
C PHE A 181 12.48 -5.62 0.67
N ALA A 182 12.40 -6.96 0.56
CA ALA A 182 11.98 -7.82 1.67
C ALA A 182 12.85 -7.63 2.91
N THR A 183 14.16 -7.43 2.74
CA THR A 183 15.08 -7.11 3.84
C THR A 183 14.66 -5.82 4.56
N LEU A 184 14.33 -4.77 3.81
CA LEU A 184 13.84 -3.50 4.38
C LEU A 184 12.48 -3.68 5.09
N CYS A 185 11.59 -4.49 4.53
CA CYS A 185 10.32 -4.85 5.16
C CYS A 185 10.51 -5.65 6.46
N PHE A 186 11.47 -6.56 6.52
CA PHE A 186 11.80 -7.27 7.76
C PHE A 186 12.38 -6.35 8.82
N ILE A 187 13.32 -5.46 8.47
CA ILE A 187 13.82 -4.44 9.40
C ILE A 187 12.65 -3.61 9.96
N THR A 188 11.74 -3.17 9.08
CA THR A 188 10.51 -2.46 9.49
C THR A 188 9.67 -3.32 10.44
N THR A 189 9.46 -4.59 10.13
CA THR A 189 8.70 -5.51 10.99
C THR A 189 9.34 -5.64 12.37
N PHE A 190 10.65 -5.87 12.45
CA PHE A 190 11.36 -5.98 13.74
C PHE A 190 11.27 -4.70 14.56
N THR A 191 11.49 -3.54 13.94
CA THR A 191 11.37 -2.25 14.65
C THR A 191 9.96 -2.00 15.18
N ARG A 192 8.92 -2.35 14.41
CA ARG A 192 7.51 -2.27 14.81
C ARG A 192 7.17 -3.24 15.94
N VAL A 193 7.64 -4.49 15.88
CA VAL A 193 7.37 -5.49 16.93
C VAL A 193 8.03 -5.07 18.25
N ILE A 194 9.31 -4.67 18.23
CA ILE A 194 10.02 -4.24 19.45
C ILE A 194 9.39 -2.97 20.01
N GLY A 195 9.15 -1.96 19.16
CA GLY A 195 8.56 -0.69 19.57
C GLY A 195 7.13 -0.84 20.08
N GLY A 196 6.31 -1.64 19.39
CA GLY A 196 4.94 -1.94 19.78
C GLY A 196 4.86 -2.72 21.09
N TYR A 197 5.71 -3.73 21.28
CA TYR A 197 5.77 -4.51 22.52
C TYR A 197 6.12 -3.64 23.74
N HIS A 198 7.09 -2.72 23.61
CA HIS A 198 7.43 -1.79 24.69
C HIS A 198 6.35 -0.73 24.93
N SER A 199 5.69 -0.24 23.88
CA SER A 199 4.63 0.77 24.00
C SER A 199 3.32 0.24 24.60
N LEU A 200 3.16 -1.09 24.62
CA LEU A 200 2.01 -1.80 25.19
C LEU A 200 2.30 -2.44 26.56
N ARG A 201 3.44 -2.12 27.18
CA ARG A 201 3.62 -2.34 28.62
C ARG A 201 2.94 -1.21 29.38
#